data_AF-R6Y7A8-F1
#
_entry.id   AF-R6Y7A8-F1
#
_cell.length_a   1.000
_cell.length_b   1.000
_cell.length_c   1.000
_cell.angle_alpha   90.00
_cell.angle_beta   90.00
_cell.angle_gamma   90.00
#
_symmetry.space_group_name_H-M   'P 1'
#
loop_
_entity.id
_entity.type
_entity.pdbx_description
1 polymer ?
#
loop_
_entity_poly.entity_id
_entity_poly.type
_entity_poly.pdbx_seq_one_letter_code
_entity_poly.pdbx_strand_id
1 'polypeptide(L)'
;MSIVTRICMFINSFVIGFGQGFQPVCGFNYGARLYKRVRAGFFFCIKLGVVFLAICSIVGYIYAPEVVSWFRDDIHVIETGTRALRWQLITLPLGVWVILCNMMLQTIRKPVRAVILSSARQGLFFIPLILILPVYLGLQGVEMCQAVSDLCSFLLAIPLTIPVLNEMKRQG
;
A
#
# COMPACT_ATOMS: atom_id res chain seq x y z
N MET A 1 0.50 5.70 18.22
CA MET A 1 0.31 5.99 16.78
C MET A 1 1.54 6.57 16.10
N SER A 2 2.08 7.74 16.49
CA SER A 2 3.17 8.40 15.74
C SER A 2 4.43 7.55 15.51
N ILE A 3 4.84 6.71 16.47
CA ILE A 3 5.98 5.80 16.32
C ILE A 3 5.70 4.74 15.24
N VAL A 4 4.56 4.06 15.34
CA VAL A 4 4.09 3.04 14.39
C VAL A 4 3.98 3.62 12.98
N THR A 5 3.41 4.82 12.84
CA THR A 5 3.31 5.50 11.54
C THR A 5 4.68 5.84 10.96
N ARG A 6 5.66 6.25 11.77
CA ARG A 6 7.03 6.51 11.30
C ARG A 6 7.72 5.24 10.79
N ILE A 7 7.60 4.14 11.52
CA ILE A 7 8.12 2.83 11.10
C ILE A 7 7.46 2.39 9.79
N CYS A 8 6.13 2.50 9.71
CA CYS A 8 5.39 2.16 8.50
C CYS A 8 5.74 3.07 7.31
N MET A 9 5.97 4.36 7.53
CA MET A 9 6.43 5.28 6.48
C MET A 9 7.82 4.91 5.99
N PHE A 10 8.75 4.58 6.89
CA PHE A 10 10.09 4.12 6.52
C PHE A 10 10.03 2.90 5.59
N ILE A 11 9.21 1.89 5.93
CA ILE A 11 9.02 0.71 5.08
C ILE A 11 8.35 1.08 3.75
N ASN A 12 7.32 1.93 3.77
CA ASN A 12 6.62 2.38 2.55
C ASN A 12 7.55 3.18 1.62
N SER A 13 8.52 3.94 2.14
CA SER A 13 9.44 4.72 1.32
C SER A 13 10.26 3.86 0.34
N PHE A 14 10.60 2.61 0.71
CA PHE A 14 11.25 1.68 -0.21
C PHE A 14 10.34 1.34 -1.40
N VAL A 15 9.07 1.09 -1.14
CA VAL A 15 8.07 0.74 -2.17
C VAL A 15 7.77 1.94 -3.06
N ILE A 16 7.68 3.13 -2.47
CA ILE A 16 7.51 4.39 -3.21
C ILE A 16 8.72 4.62 -4.10
N GLY A 17 9.94 4.48 -3.58
CA GLY A 17 11.18 4.61 -4.36
C GLY A 17 11.24 3.62 -5.52
N PHE A 18 10.82 2.38 -5.27
CA PHE A 18 10.74 1.36 -6.31
C PHE A 18 9.68 1.68 -7.38
N GLY A 19 8.53 2.22 -6.96
CA GLY A 19 7.49 2.71 -7.87
C GLY A 19 7.94 3.93 -8.70
N GLN A 20 8.69 4.85 -8.10
CA GLN A 20 9.29 5.99 -8.80
C GLN A 20 10.27 5.52 -9.89
N GLY A 21 11.03 4.45 -9.66
CA GLY A 21 11.85 3.81 -10.69
C GLY A 21 11.05 3.13 -11.80
N PHE A 22 9.86 2.61 -11.49
CA PHE A 22 8.96 2.01 -12.48
C PHE A 22 8.25 3.03 -13.38
N GLN A 23 7.91 4.22 -12.87
CA GLN A 23 7.23 5.27 -13.65
C GLN A 23 7.91 5.64 -14.98
N PRO A 24 9.23 5.92 -15.07
CA PRO A 24 9.87 6.25 -16.35
C PRO A 24 9.91 5.04 -17.31
N VAL A 25 10.13 3.83 -16.79
CA VAL A 25 10.09 2.59 -17.58
C VAL A 25 8.72 2.37 -18.18
N CYS A 26 7.66 2.59 -17.39
CA CYS A 26 6.29 2.52 -17.84
C CYS A 26 5.99 3.62 -18.88
N GLY A 27 6.43 4.86 -18.65
CA GLY A 27 6.17 6.00 -19.53
C GLY A 27 6.80 5.85 -20.91
N PHE A 28 8.07 5.43 -20.96
CA PHE A 28 8.79 5.25 -22.21
C PHE A 28 8.23 4.07 -23.03
N ASN A 29 8.05 2.90 -22.40
CA ASN A 29 7.53 1.71 -23.09
C ASN A 29 6.07 1.90 -23.53
N TYR A 30 5.26 2.60 -22.73
CA TYR A 30 3.88 2.91 -23.12
C TYR A 30 3.83 3.90 -24.29
N GLY A 31 4.67 4.95 -24.29
CA GLY A 31 4.80 5.89 -25.41
C GLY A 31 5.25 5.21 -26.71
N ALA A 32 6.13 4.22 -26.62
CA ALA A 32 6.58 3.40 -27.75
C ALA A 32 5.61 2.28 -28.16
N ARG A 33 4.41 2.20 -27.57
CA ARG A 33 3.40 1.13 -27.79
C ARG A 33 3.89 -0.28 -27.44
N LEU A 34 4.96 -0.41 -26.65
CA LEU A 34 5.51 -1.69 -26.19
C LEU A 34 4.78 -2.22 -24.95
N TYR A 35 3.47 -2.46 -25.09
CA TYR A 35 2.59 -2.83 -23.97
C TYR A 35 2.98 -4.13 -23.26
N LYS A 36 3.54 -5.10 -23.99
CA LYS A 36 4.07 -6.35 -23.39
C LYS A 36 5.17 -6.07 -22.35
N ARG A 37 6.07 -5.13 -22.64
CA ARG A 37 7.16 -4.76 -21.71
C ARG A 37 6.64 -4.02 -20.48
N VAL A 38 5.65 -3.14 -20.65
CA VAL A 38 4.98 -2.46 -19.53
C VAL A 38 4.36 -3.48 -18.57
N ARG A 39 3.60 -4.44 -19.11
CA ARG A 39 2.97 -5.50 -18.31
C ARG A 39 4.02 -6.37 -17.61
N ALA A 40 5.06 -6.80 -18.31
CA ALA A 40 6.13 -7.59 -17.72
C ALA A 40 6.84 -6.83 -16.59
N GLY A 41 7.16 -5.56 -16.79
CA GLY A 41 7.73 -4.68 -15.76
C GLY A 41 6.81 -4.51 -14.57
N PHE A 42 5.51 -4.31 -14.79
CA PHE A 42 4.52 -4.16 -13.73
C PHE A 42 4.43 -5.42 -12.84
N PHE A 43 4.31 -6.60 -13.45
CA PHE A 43 4.28 -7.87 -12.69
C PHE A 43 5.61 -8.17 -12.01
N PHE A 44 6.74 -7.85 -12.65
CA PHE A 44 8.06 -7.96 -12.03
C PHE A 44 8.15 -7.08 -10.78
N CYS A 45 7.69 -5.82 -10.89
CA CYS A 45 7.70 -4.90 -9.79
C CYS A 45 6.78 -5.33 -8.64
N ILE A 46 5.57 -5.80 -8.94
CA ILE A 46 4.67 -6.34 -7.92
C ILE A 46 5.31 -7.54 -7.23
N LYS A 47 5.88 -8.48 -7.98
CA LYS A 47 6.46 -9.70 -7.40
C LYS A 47 7.59 -9.37 -6.45
N LEU A 48 8.52 -8.52 -6.87
CA LEU A 48 9.62 -8.06 -6.01
C LEU A 48 9.12 -7.26 -4.81
N GLY A 49 8.20 -6.33 -5.00
CA GLY A 49 7.66 -5.50 -3.92
C GLY A 49 6.91 -6.34 -2.88
N VAL A 50 6.09 -7.30 -3.31
CA VAL A 50 5.37 -8.22 -2.42
C VAL A 50 6.33 -9.11 -1.65
N VAL A 51 7.35 -9.68 -2.30
CA VAL A 51 8.36 -10.50 -1.61
C VAL A 51 9.14 -9.66 -0.59
N PHE A 52 9.59 -8.48 -0.98
CA PHE A 52 10.32 -7.56 -0.09
C PHE A 52 9.48 -7.17 1.12
N LEU A 53 8.24 -6.72 0.90
CA LEU A 53 7.35 -6.34 2.01
C LEU A 53 6.86 -7.54 2.83
N ALA A 54 6.73 -8.72 2.25
CA ALA A 54 6.42 -9.93 3.01
C ALA A 54 7.55 -10.26 3.97
N ILE A 55 8.81 -10.17 3.52
CA ILE A 55 9.98 -10.34 4.40
C ILE A 55 9.98 -9.26 5.49
N CYS A 56 9.81 -7.99 5.13
CA CYS A 56 9.73 -6.90 6.11
C CYS A 56 8.55 -7.07 7.09
N SER A 57 7.42 -7.59 6.63
CA SER A 57 6.25 -7.87 7.46
C SER A 57 6.51 -8.99 8.46
N ILE A 58 7.12 -10.10 8.02
CA ILE A 58 7.47 -11.23 8.90
C ILE A 58 8.51 -10.81 9.94
N VAL A 59 9.60 -10.17 9.51
CA VAL A 59 10.64 -9.67 10.42
C VAL A 59 10.05 -8.63 11.37
N GLY A 60 9.27 -7.68 10.84
CA GLY A 60 8.60 -6.67 11.64
C GLY A 60 7.59 -7.24 12.63
N TYR A 61 6.91 -8.36 12.31
CA TYR A 61 5.93 -8.99 13.18
C TYR A 61 6.60 -9.70 14.36
N ILE A 62 7.72 -10.38 14.11
CA ILE A 62 8.53 -11.07 15.12
C ILE A 62 9.19 -10.06 16.06
N TYR A 63 9.83 -9.03 15.50
CA TYR A 63 10.55 -8.01 16.27
C TYR A 63 9.66 -6.81 16.68
N ALA A 64 8.36 -6.85 16.42
CA ALA A 64 7.41 -5.79 16.77
C ALA A 64 7.55 -5.28 18.22
N PRO A 65 7.56 -6.15 19.26
CA PRO A 65 7.67 -5.68 20.64
C PRO A 65 9.04 -5.03 20.94
N GLU A 66 10.12 -5.55 20.36
CA GLU A 66 11.48 -5.00 20.56
C GLU A 66 11.62 -3.63 19.90
N VAL A 67 11.16 -3.49 18.64
CA VAL A 67 11.20 -2.22 17.91
C VAL A 67 10.38 -1.16 18.63
N VAL A 68 9.22 -1.50 19.19
CA VAL A 68 8.40 -0.53 19.94
C VAL A 68 9.04 -0.18 21.29
N SER A 69 9.66 -1.15 21.96
CA SER A 69 10.37 -0.92 23.24
C SER A 69 11.54 0.06 23.10
N TRP A 70 12.26 0.05 21.96
CA TRP A 70 13.34 1.00 21.69
C TRP A 70 12.89 2.47 21.58
N PHE A 71 11.61 2.72 21.32
CA PHE A 71 11.08 4.09 21.25
C PHE A 71 10.45 4.56 22.56
N ARG A 72 9.97 3.65 23.43
CA ARG A 72 9.34 4.01 24.70
C ARG A 72 9.29 2.82 25.65
N ASP A 73 9.70 3.04 26.91
CA ASP A 73 9.70 2.03 28.00
C ASP A 73 8.37 1.91 28.76
N ASP A 74 7.26 2.38 28.19
CA ASP A 74 5.96 2.39 28.87
C ASP A 74 5.11 1.19 28.43
N ILE A 75 4.80 0.28 29.36
CA ILE A 75 4.19 -1.04 29.10
C ILE A 75 2.87 -0.92 28.33
N HIS A 76 2.02 0.05 28.69
CA HIS A 76 0.74 0.27 27.99
C HIS A 76 0.92 0.76 26.55
N VAL A 77 2.01 1.49 26.28
CA VAL A 77 2.32 2.01 24.94
C VAL A 77 2.93 0.92 24.08
N ILE A 78 3.76 0.05 24.67
CA ILE A 78 4.35 -1.09 23.98
C ILE A 78 3.26 -2.07 23.55
N GLU A 79 2.32 -2.40 24.44
CA GLU A 79 1.28 -3.38 24.12
C GLU A 79 0.32 -2.87 23.04
N THR A 80 -0.10 -1.61 23.16
CA THR A 80 -0.96 -0.94 22.17
C THR A 80 -0.23 -0.77 20.83
N GLY A 81 1.01 -0.26 20.87
CA GLY A 81 1.83 -0.04 19.68
C GLY A 81 2.16 -1.34 18.93
N THR A 82 2.38 -2.45 19.66
CA THR A 82 2.64 -3.77 19.07
C THR A 82 1.41 -4.28 18.33
N ARG A 83 0.21 -4.15 18.91
CA ARG A 83 -1.05 -4.55 18.25
C ARG A 83 -1.29 -3.72 16.98
N ALA A 84 -1.13 -2.39 17.06
CA ALA A 84 -1.25 -1.49 15.92
C ALA A 84 -0.28 -1.88 14.79
N LEU A 85 0.99 -2.08 15.16
CA LEU A 85 2.06 -2.40 14.22
C LEU A 85 1.79 -3.74 13.52
N ARG A 86 1.33 -4.77 14.24
CA ARG A 86 0.97 -6.06 13.66
C ARG A 86 -0.14 -5.94 12.62
N TRP A 87 -1.21 -5.19 12.91
CA TRP A 87 -2.29 -4.95 11.95
C TRP A 87 -1.79 -4.26 10.68
N GLN A 88 -0.91 -3.27 10.84
CA GLN A 88 -0.39 -2.49 9.73
C GLN A 88 0.66 -3.25 8.91
N LEU A 89 1.45 -4.11 9.56
CA LEU A 89 2.42 -4.98 8.88
C LEU A 89 1.73 -6.05 8.03
N ILE A 90 0.58 -6.57 8.45
CA ILE A 90 -0.19 -7.57 7.68
C ILE A 90 -0.74 -6.96 6.38
N THR A 91 -1.10 -5.68 6.39
CA THR A 91 -1.65 -4.99 5.21
C THR A 91 -0.59 -4.38 4.30
N LEU A 92 0.68 -4.27 4.75
CA LEU A 92 1.78 -3.75 3.95
C LEU A 92 1.91 -4.41 2.56
N PRO A 93 1.94 -5.76 2.43
CA PRO A 93 2.09 -6.42 1.13
C PRO A 93 0.97 -6.05 0.14
N LEU A 94 -0.25 -5.82 0.64
CA LEU A 94 -1.38 -5.36 -0.16
C LEU A 94 -1.17 -3.93 -0.68
N GLY A 95 -0.48 -3.09 0.10
CA GLY A 95 -0.12 -1.72 -0.26
C GLY A 95 0.77 -1.61 -1.49
N VAL A 96 1.63 -2.61 -1.77
CA VAL A 96 2.48 -2.65 -2.98
C VAL A 96 1.65 -2.54 -4.24
N TRP A 97 0.57 -3.33 -4.30
CA TRP A 97 -0.32 -3.36 -5.44
C TRP A 97 -0.99 -2.01 -5.63
N VAL A 98 -1.54 -1.43 -4.55
CA VAL A 98 -2.20 -0.12 -4.61
C VAL A 98 -1.24 0.97 -5.09
N ILE A 99 -0.02 1.03 -4.55
CA ILE A 99 0.98 2.04 -4.91
C ILE A 99 1.40 1.88 -6.38
N LEU A 100 1.76 0.68 -6.81
CA LEU A 100 2.20 0.43 -8.19
C LEU A 100 1.06 0.63 -9.20
N CYS A 101 -0.16 0.22 -8.88
CA CYS A 101 -1.32 0.50 -9.72
C CYS A 101 -1.56 2.00 -9.87
N ASN A 102 -1.50 2.74 -8.75
CA ASN A 102 -1.69 4.18 -8.78
C ASN A 102 -0.65 4.85 -9.68
N MET A 103 0.63 4.51 -9.49
CA MET A 103 1.73 5.04 -10.29
C MET A 103 1.62 4.67 -11.77
N MET A 104 1.29 3.42 -12.08
CA MET A 104 1.05 2.97 -13.45
C MET A 104 -0.05 3.79 -14.12
N LEU A 105 -1.20 3.95 -13.46
CA LEU A 105 -2.36 4.70 -13.98
C LEU A 105 -2.04 6.19 -14.20
N GLN A 106 -1.24 6.80 -13.31
CA GLN A 106 -0.75 8.17 -13.50
C GLN A 106 0.11 8.29 -14.75
N THR A 107 1.02 7.34 -14.98
CA THR A 107 1.94 7.35 -16.13
C THR A 107 1.26 7.09 -17.48
N ILE A 108 0.23 6.25 -17.53
CA ILE A 108 -0.50 5.87 -18.76
C ILE A 108 -1.50 6.96 -19.22
N ARG A 109 -1.47 8.15 -18.62
CA ARG A 109 -2.45 9.22 -18.87
C ARG A 109 -3.90 8.79 -18.60
N LYS A 110 -4.12 7.93 -17.60
CA LYS A 110 -5.46 7.65 -17.03
C LYS A 110 -5.58 8.21 -15.60
N PRO A 111 -5.35 9.53 -15.40
CA PRO A 111 -5.26 10.13 -14.07
C PRO A 111 -6.56 10.03 -13.28
N VAL A 112 -7.73 10.05 -13.94
CA VAL A 112 -9.03 9.93 -13.25
C VAL A 112 -9.11 8.64 -12.43
N ARG A 113 -8.63 7.51 -12.98
CA ARG A 113 -8.60 6.23 -12.26
C ARG A 113 -7.58 6.26 -11.13
N ALA A 114 -6.41 6.88 -11.34
CA ALA A 114 -5.41 7.05 -10.29
C ALA A 114 -5.91 7.89 -9.12
N VAL A 115 -6.61 8.99 -9.40
CA VAL A 115 -7.21 9.87 -8.40
C VAL A 115 -8.28 9.15 -7.61
N ILE A 116 -9.17 8.39 -8.26
CA ILE A 116 -10.16 7.55 -7.56
C ILE A 116 -9.46 6.57 -6.61
N LEU A 117 -8.37 5.94 -7.06
CA LEU A 117 -7.63 4.98 -6.24
C LEU A 117 -6.88 5.64 -5.06
N SER A 118 -6.27 6.81 -5.25
CA SER A 118 -5.61 7.53 -4.15
C SER A 118 -6.62 8.08 -3.16
N SER A 119 -7.75 8.56 -3.66
CA SER A 119 -8.86 9.04 -2.84
C SER A 119 -9.54 7.90 -2.10
N ALA A 120 -9.66 6.70 -2.67
CA ALA A 120 -10.16 5.51 -1.97
C ALA A 120 -9.35 5.24 -0.69
N ARG A 121 -8.03 5.31 -0.79
CA ARG A 121 -7.11 5.01 0.31
C ARG A 121 -7.13 6.02 1.45
N GLN A 122 -7.18 7.31 1.13
CA GLN A 122 -7.05 8.37 2.14
C GLN A 122 -8.37 9.09 2.48
N GLY A 123 -9.38 8.98 1.63
CA GLY A 123 -10.63 9.74 1.75
C GLY A 123 -11.86 8.84 1.79
N LEU A 124 -12.17 8.21 0.66
CA LEU A 124 -13.43 7.53 0.38
C LEU A 124 -13.74 6.38 1.35
N PHE A 125 -12.74 5.57 1.71
CA PHE A 125 -12.91 4.55 2.75
C PHE A 125 -12.42 5.02 4.12
N PHE A 126 -11.31 5.74 4.18
CA PHE A 126 -10.72 6.11 5.47
C PHE A 126 -11.61 7.06 6.30
N ILE A 127 -12.23 8.07 5.68
CA ILE A 127 -13.08 9.06 6.40
C ILE A 127 -14.31 8.43 7.04
N PRO A 128 -15.15 7.63 6.34
CA PRO A 128 -16.29 7.00 7.00
C PRO A 128 -15.86 5.96 8.04
N LEU A 129 -14.79 5.20 7.80
CA LEU A 129 -14.32 4.23 8.79
C LEU A 129 -13.76 4.90 10.05
N ILE A 130 -13.02 6.00 9.95
CA ILE A 130 -12.49 6.67 11.15
C ILE A 130 -13.58 7.39 11.97
N LEU A 131 -14.73 7.72 11.37
CA LEU A 131 -15.86 8.28 12.11
C LEU A 131 -16.69 7.20 12.83
N ILE A 132 -16.75 5.99 12.29
CA ILE A 132 -17.60 4.90 12.82
C ILE A 132 -16.81 3.99 13.77
N LEU A 133 -15.63 3.52 13.36
CA LEU A 133 -14.93 2.44 14.05
C LEU A 133 -14.41 2.82 15.46
N PRO A 134 -13.88 4.04 15.69
CA PRO A 134 -13.44 4.45 17.03
C PRO A 134 -14.59 4.61 18.04
N VAL A 135 -15.81 4.85 17.56
CA VAL A 135 -17.00 4.98 18.42
C VAL A 135 -17.36 3.64 19.06
N TYR A 136 -17.14 2.53 18.34
CA TYR A 136 -17.46 1.18 18.83
C TYR A 136 -16.27 0.45 19.48
N LEU A 137 -15.03 0.72 19.04
CA LEU A 137 -13.83 -0.06 19.40
C LEU A 137 -12.71 0.78 20.05
N GLY A 138 -12.95 2.07 20.31
CA GLY A 138 -11.99 2.96 20.95
C GLY A 138 -10.66 3.03 20.20
N LEU A 139 -9.54 2.79 20.91
CA LEU A 139 -8.19 2.85 20.34
C LEU A 139 -7.94 1.80 19.24
N GLN A 140 -8.46 0.58 19.42
CA GLN A 140 -8.32 -0.49 18.43
C GLN A 140 -9.08 -0.16 17.13
N GLY A 141 -10.19 0.58 17.25
CA GLY A 141 -10.94 1.06 16.09
C GLY A 141 -10.13 1.99 15.19
N VAL A 142 -9.23 2.80 15.75
CA VAL A 142 -8.35 3.68 14.97
C VAL A 142 -7.30 2.87 14.19
N GLU A 143 -6.72 1.86 14.82
CA GLU A 143 -5.69 0.98 14.22
C GLU A 143 -6.28 0.14 13.09
N MET A 144 -7.43 -0.47 13.36
CA MET A 144 -8.12 -1.36 12.44
C MET A 144 -8.69 -0.59 11.25
N CYS A 145 -9.12 0.67 11.44
CA CYS A 145 -9.60 1.53 10.35
C CYS A 145 -8.55 1.67 9.23
N GLN A 146 -7.28 1.85 9.58
CA GLN A 146 -6.23 2.03 8.58
C GLN A 146 -5.97 0.73 7.81
N ALA A 147 -5.88 -0.40 8.51
CA ALA A 147 -5.73 -1.72 7.89
C ALA A 147 -6.91 -2.07 6.97
N VAL A 148 -8.15 -1.83 7.43
CA VAL A 148 -9.36 -2.10 6.65
C VAL A 148 -9.46 -1.16 5.45
N SER A 149 -9.09 0.12 5.59
CA SER A 149 -9.04 1.07 4.46
C SER A 149 -8.04 0.63 3.38
N ASP A 150 -6.85 0.17 3.77
CA ASP A 150 -5.85 -0.35 2.82
C ASP A 150 -6.37 -1.63 2.13
N LEU A 151 -7.10 -2.50 2.84
CA LEU A 151 -7.68 -3.72 2.29
C LEU A 151 -8.83 -3.43 1.30
N CYS A 152 -9.72 -2.49 1.64
CA CYS A 152 -10.75 -1.98 0.72
C CYS A 152 -10.14 -1.30 -0.51
N SER A 153 -9.05 -0.56 -0.32
CA SER A 153 -8.33 0.09 -1.42
C SER A 153 -7.66 -0.92 -2.35
N PHE A 154 -7.13 -2.00 -1.81
CA PHE A 154 -6.63 -3.13 -2.59
C PHE A 154 -7.74 -3.80 -3.40
N LEU A 155 -8.89 -4.07 -2.78
CA LEU A 155 -10.07 -4.60 -3.45
C LEU A 155 -10.55 -3.69 -4.59
N LEU A 156 -10.46 -2.36 -4.44
CA LEU A 156 -10.81 -1.40 -5.47
C LEU A 156 -9.72 -1.26 -6.55
N ALA A 157 -8.45 -1.47 -6.20
CA ALA A 157 -7.33 -1.44 -7.13
C ALA A 157 -7.45 -2.53 -8.20
N ILE A 158 -7.86 -3.74 -7.83
CA ILE A 158 -8.00 -4.89 -8.73
C ILE A 158 -8.92 -4.58 -9.94
N PRO A 159 -10.21 -4.21 -9.76
CA PRO A 159 -11.11 -3.92 -10.87
C PRO A 159 -10.74 -2.66 -11.64
N LEU A 160 -9.99 -1.71 -11.07
CA LEU A 160 -9.46 -0.57 -11.81
C LEU A 160 -8.30 -0.97 -12.75
N THR A 161 -7.50 -1.95 -12.34
CA THR A 161 -6.24 -2.33 -13.00
C THR A 161 -6.46 -3.41 -14.07
N ILE A 162 -7.33 -4.38 -13.83
CA ILE A 162 -7.69 -5.45 -14.78
C ILE A 162 -8.10 -4.90 -16.17
N PRO A 163 -9.02 -3.94 -16.31
CA PRO A 163 -9.42 -3.43 -17.63
C PRO A 163 -8.27 -2.70 -18.32
N VAL A 164 -7.42 -1.98 -17.59
CA VAL A 164 -6.23 -1.30 -18.17
C VAL A 164 -5.22 -2.32 -18.68
N LEU A 165 -4.96 -3.36 -17.90
CA LEU A 165 -4.13 -4.48 -18.33
C LEU A 165 -4.73 -5.15 -19.57
N ASN A 166 -6.04 -5.44 -19.59
CA ASN A 166 -6.69 -6.10 -20.72
C ASN A 166 -6.69 -5.25 -21.99
N GLU A 167 -6.85 -3.94 -21.87
CA GLU A 167 -6.75 -2.98 -22.98
C GLU A 167 -5.33 -3.01 -23.59
N MET A 168 -4.29 -3.06 -22.75
CA MET A 168 -2.91 -3.27 -23.20
C MET A 168 -2.66 -4.61 -23.89
N LYS A 169 -3.39 -5.68 -23.51
CA LYS A 169 -3.30 -7.00 -24.17
C LYS A 169 -4.00 -7.03 -25.52
N ARG A 170 -5.03 -6.20 -25.70
CA ARG A 170 -5.78 -6.10 -26.96
C ARG A 170 -5.03 -5.28 -28.01
N GLN A 171 -4.11 -4.41 -27.60
CA GLN A 171 -3.41 -3.47 -28.48
C GLN A 171 -1.97 -3.90 -28.86
N GLY A 172 -1.46 -5.04 -28.40
CA GLY A 172 -0.12 -5.55 -28.73
C GLY A 172 0.00 -7.07 -28.66
#